data_AF-A0A3P7IPE7-F1
#
_entry.id   AF-A0A3P7IPE7-F1
#
_cell.length_a   1.000
_cell.length_b   1.000
_cell.length_c   1.000
_cell.angle_alpha   90.00
_cell.angle_beta   90.00
_cell.angle_gamma   90.00
#
_symmetry.space_group_name_H-M   'P 1'
#
loop_
_entity.id
_entity.type
_entity.pdbx_description
1 polymer ?
#
loop_
_entity_poly.entity_id
_entity_poly.type
_entity_poly.pdbx_seq_one_letter_code
_entity_poly.pdbx_strand_id
1 'polypeptide(L)'
;MIGSVTPQLKNEHIRDVKLRKELVRFIRDETQRIQDERNDARIKKALESGFELPDLDPSPHHVLDQSEVFANKFSFIMRNSPSNELAELMRRQIAMMNEMSQVIRVRNWDVAQLTNKCESAVNDASHNADVHPHELSNLNEKLRNLHTSYACQVEVLAEKQRKEFRDMVDILYDGGSLFTDANKADDTCELRRSTLKSESEEPGINECYTIYIGAQLKSMHNVRLLTAKSMVDLCTPLKGTDVGSLLQMSISLYGRQLSALIMLVSRDPLYHCSNGSRFAQVCEQTTELHFDPLPIQLKTVVDS
;
A
#
# COMPACT_ATOMS: atom_id res chain seq x y z
N MET A 1 16.25 4.76 -60.72
CA MET A 1 17.36 5.60 -60.23
C MET A 1 17.14 5.83 -58.74
N ILE A 2 17.82 5.08 -57.89
CA ILE A 2 17.66 5.16 -56.43
C ILE A 2 18.76 6.11 -55.94
N GLY A 3 18.35 7.30 -55.50
CA GLY A 3 19.23 8.36 -55.03
C GLY A 3 19.98 7.93 -53.76
N SER A 4 21.30 7.98 -53.85
CA SER A 4 22.24 7.75 -52.76
C SER A 4 22.06 8.80 -51.65
N VAL A 5 21.50 8.39 -50.51
CA VAL A 5 21.53 9.17 -49.28
C VAL A 5 22.98 9.25 -48.80
N THR A 6 23.50 10.47 -48.70
CA THR A 6 24.88 10.81 -48.36
C THR A 6 25.28 10.25 -46.99
N PRO A 7 26.46 9.58 -46.86
CA PRO A 7 26.91 8.94 -45.63
C PRO A 7 27.28 9.92 -44.49
N GLN A 8 27.34 11.22 -44.75
CA GLN A 8 27.71 12.24 -43.77
C GLN A 8 26.56 12.59 -42.79
N LEU A 9 25.31 12.67 -43.28
CA LEU A 9 24.13 12.99 -42.45
C LEU A 9 23.78 11.89 -41.44
N LYS A 10 23.97 10.61 -41.81
CA LYS A 10 23.83 9.48 -40.88
C LYS A 10 24.85 9.53 -39.75
N ASN A 11 26.07 9.99 -40.03
CA ASN A 11 27.17 9.99 -39.08
C ASN A 11 27.04 11.10 -38.03
N GLU A 12 26.47 12.25 -38.39
CA GLU A 12 26.15 13.33 -37.44
C GLU A 12 24.97 12.96 -36.53
N HIS A 13 23.92 12.34 -37.07
CA HIS A 13 22.78 11.90 -36.27
C HIS A 13 23.17 10.82 -35.25
N ILE A 14 24.05 9.88 -35.62
CA ILE A 14 24.59 8.86 -34.70
C ILE A 14 25.44 9.51 -33.59
N ARG A 15 26.21 10.55 -33.91
CA ARG A 15 26.98 11.31 -32.91
C ARG A 15 26.08 12.08 -31.96
N ASP A 16 25.03 12.74 -32.45
CA ASP A 16 24.09 13.48 -31.60
C ASP A 16 23.33 12.55 -30.64
N VAL A 17 22.86 11.39 -31.13
CA VAL A 17 22.23 10.36 -30.29
C VAL A 17 23.19 9.81 -29.25
N LYS A 18 24.47 9.61 -29.59
CA LYS A 18 25.50 9.16 -28.65
C LYS A 18 25.80 10.24 -27.59
N LEU A 19 25.91 11.50 -28.01
CA LEU A 19 26.16 12.63 -27.11
C LEU A 19 25.00 12.83 -26.13
N ARG A 20 23.75 12.70 -26.60
CA ARG A 20 22.55 12.75 -25.75
C ARG A 20 22.52 11.62 -24.72
N LYS A 21 22.88 10.38 -25.12
CA LYS A 21 23.00 9.26 -24.18
C LYS A 21 24.07 9.48 -23.13
N GLU A 22 25.22 10.01 -23.54
CA GLU A 22 26.31 10.37 -22.62
C GLU A 22 25.91 11.48 -21.66
N LEU A 23 25.20 12.51 -22.14
CA LEU A 23 24.69 13.60 -21.31
C LEU A 23 23.64 13.11 -20.31
N VAL A 24 22.69 12.27 -20.74
CA VAL A 24 21.68 11.69 -19.84
C VAL A 24 22.34 10.82 -18.76
N ARG A 25 23.35 10.03 -19.14
CA ARG A 25 24.14 9.24 -18.20
C ARG A 25 24.87 10.15 -17.21
N PHE A 26 25.55 11.18 -17.69
CA PHE A 26 26.25 12.15 -16.84
C PHE A 26 25.29 12.84 -15.87
N ILE A 27 24.15 13.35 -16.35
CA ILE A 27 23.14 13.99 -15.49
C ILE A 27 22.66 13.02 -14.41
N ARG A 28 22.34 11.77 -14.77
CA ARG A 28 21.89 10.77 -13.81
C ARG A 28 22.96 10.44 -12.78
N ASP A 29 24.18 10.19 -13.23
CA ASP A 29 25.29 9.78 -12.36
C ASP A 29 25.69 10.94 -11.42
N GLU A 30 25.71 12.18 -11.92
CA GLU A 30 25.98 13.38 -11.10
C GLU A 30 24.84 13.69 -10.14
N THR A 31 23.58 13.51 -10.56
CA THR A 31 22.41 13.65 -9.68
C THR A 31 22.48 12.61 -8.56
N GLN A 32 22.82 11.36 -8.89
CA GLN A 32 22.97 10.29 -7.91
C GLN A 32 24.09 10.61 -6.92
N ARG A 33 25.25 11.05 -7.39
CA ARG A 33 26.39 11.44 -6.55
C ARG A 33 26.01 12.54 -5.55
N ILE A 34 25.35 13.60 -6.03
CA ILE A 34 24.90 14.70 -5.16
C ILE A 34 23.86 14.22 -4.15
N GLN A 35 22.95 13.34 -4.55
CA GLN A 35 21.94 12.77 -3.66
C GLN A 35 22.59 11.91 -2.57
N ASP A 36 23.55 11.05 -2.94
CA ASP A 36 24.27 10.16 -2.03
C ASP A 36 25.10 10.99 -1.03
N GLU A 37 25.85 11.99 -1.50
CA GLU A 37 26.60 12.90 -0.62
C GLU A 37 25.70 13.63 0.39
N ARG A 38 24.51 14.08 -0.04
CA ARG A 38 23.54 14.73 0.87
C ARG A 38 22.93 13.73 1.85
N ASN A 39 22.63 12.51 1.43
CA ASN A 39 22.06 11.48 2.28
C ASN A 39 23.07 11.02 3.33
N ASP A 40 24.32 10.76 2.93
CA ASP A 40 25.40 10.37 3.83
C ASP A 40 25.69 11.47 4.86
N ALA A 41 25.66 12.74 4.45
CA ALA A 41 25.80 13.86 5.37
C ALA A 41 24.66 13.92 6.40
N ARG A 42 23.41 13.63 5.98
CA ARG A 42 22.26 13.55 6.89
C ARG A 42 22.38 12.38 7.86
N ILE A 43 22.81 11.21 7.39
CA ILE A 43 23.01 10.02 8.24
C ILE A 43 24.12 10.30 9.25
N LYS A 44 25.27 10.84 8.84
CA LYS A 44 26.35 11.22 9.75
C LYS A 44 25.88 12.23 10.79
N LYS A 45 25.16 13.26 10.35
CA LYS A 45 24.60 14.26 11.26
C LYS A 45 23.66 13.62 12.29
N ALA A 46 22.76 12.73 11.87
CA ALA A 46 21.85 12.03 12.78
C ALA A 46 22.55 11.07 13.74
N LEU A 47 23.64 10.43 13.30
CA LEU A 47 24.47 9.59 14.17
C LEU A 47 25.26 10.40 15.21
N GLU A 48 25.67 11.62 14.86
CA GLU A 48 26.42 12.53 15.75
C GLU A 48 25.51 13.32 16.71
N SER A 49 24.34 13.78 16.25
CA SER A 49 23.37 14.54 17.06
C SER A 49 22.42 13.66 17.87
N GLY A 50 22.40 12.34 17.59
CA GLY A 50 21.29 11.47 17.97
C GLY A 50 20.07 11.69 17.08
N PHE A 51 19.21 10.67 17.01
CA PHE A 51 17.89 10.84 16.42
C PHE A 51 17.09 11.74 17.35
N GLU A 52 16.65 12.90 16.87
CA GLU A 52 15.63 13.70 17.55
C GLU A 52 14.37 12.81 17.58
N LEU A 53 14.20 12.10 18.70
CA LEU A 53 12.89 11.56 19.06
C LEU A 53 12.00 12.79 19.20
N PRO A 54 10.80 12.81 18.61
CA PRO A 54 9.81 13.82 18.96
C PRO A 54 9.73 13.84 20.48
N ASP A 55 9.94 15.01 21.10
CA ASP A 55 9.73 15.18 22.52
C ASP A 55 8.29 14.71 22.81
N LEU A 56 8.17 13.49 23.32
CA LEU A 56 6.94 12.98 23.89
C LEU A 56 6.74 13.74 25.19
N ASP A 57 6.27 14.96 25.06
CA ASP A 57 5.89 15.81 26.16
C ASP A 57 4.80 15.05 26.93
N PRO A 58 5.05 14.61 28.19
CA PRO A 58 4.05 13.89 28.96
C PRO A 58 3.01 14.90 29.44
N SER A 59 2.14 15.33 28.52
CA SER A 59 1.02 16.18 28.88
C SER A 59 0.13 15.40 29.88
N PRO A 60 -0.23 15.98 31.03
CA PRO A 60 -0.96 15.28 32.10
C PRO A 60 -2.46 15.08 31.79
N HIS A 61 -2.86 15.21 30.53
CA HIS A 61 -4.19 14.86 30.06
C HIS A 61 -4.06 13.74 29.05
N HIS A 62 -3.85 12.51 29.53
CA HIS A 62 -4.07 11.29 28.75
C HIS A 62 -5.56 11.20 28.39
N VAL A 63 -5.97 11.98 27.39
CA VAL A 63 -7.04 11.55 26.49
C VAL A 63 -6.41 10.39 25.74
N LEU A 64 -6.73 9.16 26.14
CA LEU A 64 -6.33 7.98 25.38
C LEU A 64 -6.72 8.25 23.92
N ASP A 65 -5.73 8.18 23.02
CA ASP A 65 -5.99 8.28 21.59
C ASP A 65 -7.07 7.24 21.25
N GLN A 66 -8.10 7.62 20.50
CA GLN A 66 -9.18 6.70 20.11
C GLN A 66 -8.61 5.47 19.38
N SER A 67 -7.46 5.63 18.72
CA SER A 67 -6.67 4.54 18.14
C SER A 67 -6.12 3.57 19.21
N GLU A 68 -5.57 4.09 20.31
CA GLU A 68 -5.05 3.29 21.43
C GLU A 68 -6.19 2.57 22.18
N VAL A 69 -7.35 3.22 22.35
CA VAL A 69 -8.54 2.59 22.92
C VAL A 69 -8.99 1.41 22.07
N PHE A 70 -9.07 1.58 20.75
CA PHE A 70 -9.43 0.51 19.84
C PHE A 70 -8.41 -0.64 19.87
N ALA A 71 -7.11 -0.32 19.81
CA ALA A 71 -6.03 -1.30 19.87
C ALA A 71 -6.09 -2.17 21.14
N ASN A 72 -6.40 -1.55 22.28
CA ASN A 72 -6.56 -2.24 23.56
C ASN A 72 -7.79 -3.14 23.58
N LYS A 73 -8.94 -2.66 23.10
CA LYS A 73 -10.17 -3.47 22.97
C LYS A 73 -9.95 -4.65 22.03
N PHE A 74 -9.32 -4.41 20.87
CA PHE A 74 -9.01 -5.44 19.89
C PHE A 74 -8.08 -6.51 20.48
N SER A 75 -7.00 -6.09 21.16
CA SER A 75 -6.09 -7.01 21.86
C SER A 75 -6.79 -7.83 22.95
N PHE A 76 -7.78 -7.24 23.62
CA PHE A 76 -8.57 -7.93 24.63
C PHE A 76 -9.45 -9.02 24.01
N ILE A 77 -10.21 -8.71 22.95
CA ILE A 77 -11.08 -9.71 22.30
C ILE A 77 -10.25 -10.85 21.70
N MET A 78 -9.08 -10.56 21.12
CA MET A 78 -8.22 -11.58 20.51
C MET A 78 -7.66 -12.59 21.53
N ARG A 79 -7.63 -12.23 22.82
CA ARG A 79 -7.17 -13.10 23.92
C ARG A 79 -8.30 -13.80 24.65
N ASN A 80 -9.45 -13.14 24.77
CA ASN A 80 -10.52 -13.57 25.69
C ASN A 80 -11.77 -14.08 24.96
N SER A 81 -11.99 -13.71 23.70
CA SER A 81 -13.14 -14.16 22.92
C SER A 81 -12.96 -15.61 22.44
N PRO A 82 -14.05 -16.38 22.32
CA PRO A 82 -13.99 -17.75 21.86
C PRO A 82 -13.66 -17.83 20.36
N SER A 83 -13.06 -18.95 19.94
CA SER A 83 -12.54 -19.11 18.57
C SER A 83 -13.60 -18.99 17.47
N ASN A 84 -14.87 -19.31 17.76
CA ASN A 84 -15.96 -19.19 16.80
C ASN A 84 -16.32 -17.72 16.50
N GLU A 85 -16.35 -16.87 17.54
CA GLU A 85 -16.60 -15.42 17.41
C GLU A 85 -15.45 -14.74 16.67
N LEU A 86 -14.20 -15.08 17.02
CA LEU A 86 -13.02 -14.58 16.31
C LEU A 86 -13.00 -15.03 14.85
N ALA A 87 -13.37 -16.28 14.58
CA ALA A 87 -13.48 -16.76 13.21
C ALA A 87 -14.57 -15.99 12.42
N GLU A 88 -15.70 -15.68 13.03
CA GLU A 88 -16.76 -14.90 12.39
C GLU A 88 -16.33 -13.46 12.12
N LEU A 89 -15.67 -12.80 13.08
CA LEU A 89 -15.10 -11.47 12.88
C LEU A 89 -14.16 -11.44 11.68
N MET A 90 -13.26 -12.43 11.57
CA MET A 90 -12.34 -12.55 10.44
C MET A 90 -13.06 -12.86 9.12
N ARG A 91 -14.10 -13.71 9.12
CA ARG A 91 -14.91 -13.97 7.92
C ARG A 91 -15.59 -12.69 7.42
N ARG A 92 -16.14 -11.89 8.32
CA ARG A 92 -16.73 -10.59 7.99
C ARG A 92 -15.70 -9.63 7.42
N GLN A 93 -14.49 -9.58 8.00
CA GLN A 93 -13.38 -8.81 7.44
C GLN A 93 -12.99 -9.25 6.02
N ILE A 94 -12.91 -10.56 5.77
CA ILE A 94 -12.65 -11.09 4.42
C ILE A 94 -13.77 -10.69 3.44
N ALA A 95 -15.04 -10.73 3.87
CA ALA A 95 -16.16 -10.31 3.03
C ALA A 95 -16.07 -8.83 2.64
N MET A 96 -15.76 -7.95 3.61
CA MET A 96 -15.55 -6.51 3.36
C MET A 96 -14.40 -6.25 2.39
N MET A 97 -13.27 -6.94 2.57
CA MET A 97 -12.12 -6.85 1.66
C MET A 97 -12.48 -7.29 0.24
N ASN A 98 -13.23 -8.39 0.09
CA ASN A 98 -13.67 -8.88 -1.20
C ASN A 98 -14.60 -7.89 -1.91
N GLU A 99 -15.54 -7.28 -1.18
CA GLU A 99 -16.45 -6.26 -1.70
C GLU A 99 -15.70 -5.05 -2.25
N MET A 100 -14.76 -4.49 -1.47
CA MET A 100 -13.92 -3.38 -1.93
C MET A 100 -13.10 -3.77 -3.16
N SER A 101 -12.48 -4.94 -3.13
CA SER A 101 -11.73 -5.46 -4.28
C SER A 101 -12.60 -5.58 -5.54
N GLN A 102 -13.88 -5.95 -5.41
CA GLN A 102 -14.82 -5.95 -6.54
C GLN A 102 -15.07 -4.54 -7.07
N VAL A 103 -15.37 -3.57 -6.20
CA VAL A 103 -15.64 -2.17 -6.58
C VAL A 103 -14.45 -1.57 -7.31
N ILE A 104 -13.23 -1.76 -6.78
CA ILE A 104 -12.00 -1.30 -7.40
C ILE A 104 -11.77 -1.99 -8.75
N ARG A 105 -12.07 -3.28 -8.88
CA ARG A 105 -11.95 -3.99 -10.15
C ARG A 105 -12.90 -3.46 -11.22
N VAL A 106 -14.16 -3.20 -10.85
CA VAL A 106 -15.17 -2.63 -11.77
C VAL A 106 -14.75 -1.21 -12.18
N ARG A 107 -14.36 -0.36 -11.22
CA ARG A 107 -13.80 0.98 -11.48
C ARG A 107 -12.66 0.92 -12.50
N ASN A 108 -11.67 0.06 -12.26
CA ASN A 108 -10.49 -0.04 -13.12
C ASN A 108 -10.87 -0.49 -14.54
N TRP A 109 -11.86 -1.37 -14.67
CA TRP A 109 -12.39 -1.80 -15.96
C TRP A 109 -13.12 -0.66 -16.71
N ASP A 110 -14.00 0.08 -16.02
CA ASP A 110 -14.73 1.20 -16.62
C ASP A 110 -13.80 2.35 -17.04
N VAL A 111 -12.84 2.69 -16.17
CA VAL A 111 -11.82 3.73 -16.45
C VAL A 111 -10.99 3.33 -17.66
N ALA A 112 -10.53 2.08 -17.75
CA ALA A 112 -9.79 1.60 -18.92
C ALA A 112 -10.66 1.63 -20.19
N GLN A 113 -11.92 1.20 -20.10
CA GLN A 113 -12.84 1.23 -21.23
C GLN A 113 -13.06 2.66 -21.76
N LEU A 114 -13.25 3.62 -20.86
CA LEU A 114 -13.50 5.01 -21.24
C LEU A 114 -12.22 5.72 -21.71
N THR A 115 -11.08 5.41 -21.11
CA THR A 115 -9.77 5.89 -21.57
C THR A 115 -9.47 5.43 -23.00
N ASN A 116 -9.71 4.16 -23.30
CA ASN A 116 -9.55 3.64 -24.67
C ASN A 116 -10.48 4.35 -25.67
N LYS A 117 -11.71 4.69 -25.27
CA LYS A 117 -12.63 5.47 -26.12
C LYS A 117 -12.11 6.89 -26.36
N CYS A 118 -11.55 7.54 -25.34
CA CYS A 118 -10.89 8.84 -25.49
C CYS A 118 -9.69 8.75 -26.45
N GLU A 119 -8.82 7.76 -26.28
CA GLU A 119 -7.66 7.56 -27.15
C GLU A 119 -8.06 7.31 -28.61
N SER A 120 -9.07 6.46 -28.85
CA SER A 120 -9.60 6.25 -30.21
C SER A 120 -10.16 7.54 -30.81
N ALA A 121 -10.95 8.31 -30.05
CA ALA A 121 -11.50 9.59 -30.55
C ALA A 121 -10.41 10.63 -30.86
N VAL A 122 -9.33 10.67 -30.07
CA VAL A 122 -8.17 11.54 -30.33
C VAL A 122 -7.41 11.07 -31.58
N ASN A 123 -7.22 9.77 -31.73
CA ASN A 123 -6.59 9.20 -32.92
C ASN A 123 -7.42 9.49 -34.17
N ASP A 124 -8.73 9.34 -34.12
CA ASP A 124 -9.62 9.66 -35.24
C ASP A 124 -9.59 11.16 -35.59
N ALA A 125 -9.51 12.04 -34.58
CA ALA A 125 -9.36 13.49 -34.77
C ALA A 125 -8.02 13.88 -35.40
N SER A 126 -6.96 13.10 -35.16
CA SER A 126 -5.67 13.33 -35.80
C SER A 126 -5.65 12.91 -37.29
N HIS A 127 -6.52 11.98 -37.70
CA HIS A 127 -6.61 11.48 -39.07
C HIS A 127 -7.72 12.18 -39.89
N ASN A 128 -8.79 12.66 -39.24
CA ASN A 128 -9.91 13.36 -39.85
C ASN A 128 -10.13 14.72 -39.16
N ALA A 129 -9.94 15.82 -39.89
CA ALA A 129 -10.01 17.19 -39.36
C ALA A 129 -11.40 17.64 -38.85
N ASP A 130 -12.44 16.85 -39.09
CA ASP A 130 -13.84 17.15 -38.73
C ASP A 130 -14.31 16.45 -37.44
N VAL A 131 -13.43 15.79 -36.67
CA VAL A 131 -13.83 15.24 -35.38
C VAL A 131 -14.08 16.39 -34.39
N HIS A 132 -15.35 16.52 -34.01
CA HIS A 132 -15.89 17.62 -33.23
C HIS A 132 -15.21 17.73 -31.85
N PRO A 133 -14.60 18.89 -31.51
CA PRO A 133 -14.09 19.18 -30.15
C PRO A 133 -15.09 18.90 -29.03
N HIS A 134 -16.39 18.95 -29.35
CA HIS A 134 -17.50 18.66 -28.46
C HIS A 134 -17.56 17.19 -27.99
N GLU A 135 -17.24 16.22 -28.86
CA GLU A 135 -17.28 14.80 -28.49
C GLU A 135 -16.15 14.43 -27.53
N LEU A 136 -14.93 14.93 -27.79
CA LEU A 136 -13.79 14.75 -26.90
C LEU A 136 -14.03 15.43 -25.54
N SER A 137 -14.61 16.64 -25.54
CA SER A 137 -14.99 17.32 -24.32
C SER A 137 -16.02 16.52 -23.51
N ASN A 138 -17.01 15.91 -24.16
CA ASN A 138 -18.02 15.08 -23.49
C ASN A 138 -17.42 13.79 -22.92
N LEU A 139 -16.51 13.14 -23.64
CA LEU A 139 -15.81 11.94 -23.17
C LEU A 139 -14.90 12.25 -21.97
N ASN A 140 -14.17 13.37 -22.00
CA ASN A 140 -13.36 13.82 -20.88
C ASN A 140 -14.20 14.19 -19.65
N GLU A 141 -15.34 14.85 -19.82
CA GLU A 141 -16.24 15.15 -18.70
C GLU A 141 -16.83 13.87 -18.10
N LYS A 142 -17.21 12.89 -18.94
CA LYS A 142 -17.62 11.56 -18.47
C LYS A 142 -16.51 10.87 -17.68
N LEU A 143 -15.26 10.96 -18.14
CA LEU A 143 -14.11 10.35 -17.45
C LEU A 143 -13.86 11.01 -16.09
N ARG A 144 -13.94 12.34 -16.02
CA ARG A 144 -13.82 13.08 -14.75
C ARG A 144 -14.94 12.72 -13.79
N ASN A 145 -16.19 12.67 -14.27
CA ASN A 145 -17.34 12.27 -13.45
C ASN A 145 -17.24 10.83 -12.96
N LEU A 146 -16.72 9.91 -13.80
CA LEU A 146 -16.47 8.53 -13.43
C LEU A 146 -15.44 8.43 -12.29
N HIS A 147 -14.33 9.16 -12.39
CA HIS A 147 -13.33 9.22 -11.32
C HIS A 147 -13.92 9.76 -10.02
N THR A 148 -14.64 10.88 -10.06
CA THR A 148 -15.27 11.47 -8.87
C THR A 148 -16.31 10.54 -8.24
N SER A 149 -17.16 9.90 -9.06
CA SER A 149 -18.19 8.97 -8.58
C SER A 149 -17.58 7.77 -7.88
N TYR A 150 -16.54 7.15 -8.46
CA TYR A 150 -15.89 6.01 -7.84
C TYR A 150 -15.04 6.39 -6.63
N ALA A 151 -14.41 7.57 -6.61
CA ALA A 151 -13.72 8.07 -5.43
C ALA A 151 -14.69 8.19 -4.24
N CYS A 152 -15.85 8.81 -4.45
CA CYS A 152 -16.90 8.91 -3.44
C CYS A 152 -17.45 7.54 -3.02
N GLN A 153 -17.71 6.63 -3.98
CA GLN A 153 -18.20 5.28 -3.66
C GLN A 153 -17.21 4.48 -2.80
N VAL A 154 -15.91 4.55 -3.12
CA VAL A 154 -14.84 3.88 -2.35
C VAL A 154 -14.72 4.47 -0.96
N GLU A 155 -14.77 5.80 -0.83
CA GLU A 155 -14.71 6.49 0.47
C GLU A 155 -15.89 6.12 1.38
N VAL A 156 -17.12 6.18 0.85
CA VAL A 156 -18.33 5.81 1.59
C VAL A 156 -18.29 4.34 2.02
N LEU A 157 -17.85 3.46 1.12
CA LEU A 157 -17.73 2.04 1.44
C LEU A 157 -16.67 1.78 2.51
N ALA A 158 -15.50 2.41 2.41
CA ALA A 158 -14.42 2.28 3.38
C ALA A 158 -14.87 2.74 4.77
N GLU A 159 -15.56 3.88 4.88
CA GLU A 159 -15.99 4.41 6.17
C GLU A 159 -17.11 3.58 6.79
N LYS A 160 -18.06 3.10 5.96
CA LYS A 160 -19.09 2.16 6.39
C LYS A 160 -18.46 0.89 6.97
N GLN A 161 -17.54 0.26 6.25
CA GLN A 161 -16.91 -0.99 6.68
C GLN A 161 -16.02 -0.79 7.91
N ARG A 162 -15.30 0.34 8.00
CA ARG A 162 -14.51 0.71 9.19
C ARG A 162 -15.40 0.83 10.43
N LYS A 163 -16.54 1.52 10.29
CA LYS A 163 -17.52 1.66 11.38
C LYS A 163 -18.11 0.30 11.78
N GLU A 164 -18.60 -0.47 10.81
CA GLU A 164 -19.18 -1.80 11.05
C GLU A 164 -18.17 -2.74 11.75
N PHE A 165 -16.90 -2.69 11.35
CA PHE A 165 -15.85 -3.48 11.99
C PHE A 165 -15.60 -3.05 13.45
N ARG A 166 -15.55 -1.74 13.72
CA ARG A 166 -15.37 -1.22 15.07
C ARG A 166 -16.56 -1.57 15.97
N ASP A 167 -17.79 -1.47 15.45
CA ASP A 167 -19.00 -1.84 16.16
C ASP A 167 -18.99 -3.34 16.53
N MET A 168 -18.56 -4.23 15.62
CA MET A 168 -18.40 -5.67 15.91
C MET A 168 -17.37 -5.94 17.01
N VAL A 169 -16.25 -5.21 17.01
CA VAL A 169 -15.22 -5.31 18.07
C VAL A 169 -15.76 -4.85 19.41
N ASP A 170 -16.55 -3.77 19.44
CA ASP A 170 -17.18 -3.25 20.65
C ASP A 170 -18.22 -4.24 21.21
N ILE A 171 -19.06 -4.85 20.35
CA ILE A 171 -20.00 -5.91 20.75
C ILE A 171 -19.27 -7.05 21.45
N LEU A 172 -18.16 -7.53 20.88
CA LEU A 172 -17.38 -8.62 21.47
C LEU A 172 -16.68 -8.21 22.77
N TYR A 173 -16.22 -6.96 22.86
CA TYR A 173 -15.57 -6.42 24.05
C TYR A 173 -16.55 -6.32 25.23
N ASP A 174 -17.79 -5.89 24.95
CA ASP A 174 -18.87 -5.78 25.94
C ASP A 174 -19.49 -7.15 26.32
N GLY A 175 -19.00 -8.25 25.74
CA GLY A 175 -19.46 -9.61 26.02
C GLY A 175 -20.69 -10.06 25.23
N GLY A 176 -21.04 -9.33 24.16
CA GLY A 176 -22.05 -9.73 23.18
C GLY A 176 -21.57 -10.85 22.24
N SER A 177 -22.47 -11.28 21.36
CA SER A 177 -22.21 -12.33 20.36
C SER A 177 -22.51 -11.82 18.96
N LEU A 178 -21.63 -12.13 18.00
CA LEU A 178 -21.87 -11.81 16.59
C LEU A 178 -22.92 -12.75 15.96
N PHE A 179 -23.22 -13.86 16.62
CA PHE A 179 -24.24 -14.83 16.23
C PHE A 179 -25.61 -14.46 16.82
N THR A 180 -26.11 -13.25 16.56
CA THR A 180 -27.49 -12.90 16.92
C THR A 180 -28.43 -13.29 15.77
N ASP A 181 -29.26 -14.33 15.99
CA ASP A 181 -30.41 -14.82 15.21
C ASP A 181 -30.48 -14.51 13.69
N ALA A 182 -29.48 -14.95 12.92
CA ALA A 182 -29.66 -15.36 11.53
C ALA A 182 -28.46 -16.21 11.09
N ASN A 183 -28.73 -17.43 10.64
CA ASN A 183 -27.77 -18.40 10.09
C ASN A 183 -27.08 -19.33 11.11
N LYS A 184 -27.87 -20.26 11.66
CA LYS A 184 -27.35 -21.62 11.87
C LYS A 184 -27.25 -22.30 10.50
N ALA A 185 -26.12 -22.14 9.84
CA ALA A 185 -25.68 -23.07 8.82
C ALA A 185 -24.32 -23.59 9.27
N ASP A 186 -24.32 -24.89 9.53
CA ASP A 186 -23.19 -25.76 9.79
C ASP A 186 -22.05 -25.50 8.79
N ASP A 187 -20.89 -25.11 9.30
CA ASP A 187 -19.63 -25.38 8.60
C ASP A 187 -18.51 -25.43 9.63
N THR A 188 -18.25 -26.65 10.09
CA THR A 188 -17.10 -26.98 10.92
C THR A 188 -15.85 -26.88 10.05
N CYS A 189 -15.30 -25.67 9.90
CA CYS A 189 -14.05 -25.47 9.19
C CYS A 189 -12.90 -25.93 10.10
N GLU A 190 -12.48 -27.18 9.91
CA GLU A 190 -11.26 -27.71 10.52
C GLU A 190 -10.09 -26.79 10.19
N LEU A 191 -9.39 -26.37 11.24
CA LEU A 191 -8.12 -25.63 11.21
C LEU A 191 -7.05 -26.48 10.51
N ARG A 192 -7.09 -26.55 9.19
CA ARG A 192 -5.99 -27.09 8.40
C ARG A 192 -4.90 -26.05 8.37
N ARG A 193 -3.84 -26.32 9.11
CA ARG A 193 -2.55 -25.63 9.00
C ARG A 193 -1.97 -25.93 7.61
N SER A 194 -2.45 -25.26 6.57
CA SER A 194 -1.86 -25.31 5.23
C SER A 194 -0.56 -24.53 5.24
N THR A 195 0.51 -25.21 5.64
CA THR A 195 1.87 -24.76 5.36
C THR A 195 2.13 -25.07 3.88
N LEU A 196 1.56 -24.28 2.98
CA LEU A 196 1.98 -24.31 1.58
C LEU A 196 3.29 -23.53 1.50
N LYS A 197 4.39 -24.27 1.62
CA LYS A 197 5.68 -23.83 1.11
C LYS A 197 5.53 -23.65 -0.40
N SER A 198 5.37 -22.42 -0.86
CA SER A 198 5.73 -22.06 -2.23
C SER A 198 7.25 -22.07 -2.31
N GLU A 199 7.82 -23.24 -2.58
CA GLU A 199 9.19 -23.35 -3.10
C GLU A 199 9.18 -22.77 -4.52
N SER A 200 9.61 -21.52 -4.70
CA SER A 200 10.21 -21.00 -5.94
C SER A 200 10.35 -19.47 -5.98
N GLU A 201 10.83 -18.81 -4.93
CA GLU A 201 11.41 -17.47 -5.10
C GLU A 201 12.66 -17.39 -4.24
N GLU A 202 13.79 -17.01 -4.86
CA GLU A 202 15.04 -16.81 -4.10
C GLU A 202 14.75 -15.83 -2.97
N PRO A 203 14.82 -16.28 -1.70
CA PRO A 203 14.53 -15.41 -0.60
C PRO A 203 15.59 -14.30 -0.64
N GLY A 204 15.14 -13.05 -0.65
CA GLY A 204 16.05 -11.95 -0.39
C GLY A 204 16.74 -12.16 0.96
N ILE A 205 17.79 -11.39 1.19
CA ILE A 205 18.65 -11.52 2.37
C ILE A 205 17.77 -11.54 3.63
N ASN A 206 17.87 -12.65 4.37
CA ASN A 206 17.16 -12.89 5.62
C ASN A 206 18.19 -13.00 6.74
N GLU A 207 18.46 -11.89 7.40
CA GLU A 207 19.48 -11.78 8.44
C GLU A 207 18.84 -11.62 9.81
N CYS A 208 19.34 -12.37 10.79
CA CYS A 208 18.88 -12.29 12.17
C CYS A 208 20.02 -11.76 13.05
N TYR A 209 19.73 -10.72 13.82
CA TYR A 209 20.65 -10.09 14.74
C TYR A 209 20.12 -10.15 16.16
N THR A 210 21.00 -10.36 17.12
CA THR A 210 20.69 -10.18 18.53
C THR A 210 21.34 -8.89 19.00
N ILE A 211 20.54 -7.91 19.36
CA ILE A 211 20.97 -6.60 19.83
C ILE A 211 20.79 -6.55 21.34
N TYR A 212 21.86 -6.22 22.05
CA TYR A 212 21.81 -5.96 23.48
C TYR A 212 21.76 -4.46 23.73
N ILE A 213 20.76 -3.99 24.51
CA ILE A 213 20.55 -2.58 24.78
C ILE A 213 20.71 -2.30 26.28
N GLY A 214 21.43 -1.21 26.61
CA GLY A 214 21.64 -0.72 27.97
C GLY A 214 22.97 -1.15 28.61
N ALA A 215 23.35 -0.46 29.69
CA ALA A 215 24.52 -0.84 30.49
C ALA A 215 24.34 -2.27 31.04
N GLN A 216 25.39 -3.10 30.92
CA GLN A 216 25.41 -4.51 31.35
C GLN A 216 24.40 -5.43 30.62
N LEU A 217 24.08 -5.18 29.35
CA LEU A 217 23.27 -6.11 28.52
C LEU A 217 21.86 -6.38 29.10
N LYS A 218 21.26 -5.37 29.74
CA LYS A 218 20.01 -5.51 30.51
C LYS A 218 18.82 -6.01 29.68
N SER A 219 18.79 -5.74 28.38
CA SER A 219 17.75 -6.23 27.49
C SER A 219 18.33 -6.81 26.21
N MET A 220 17.78 -7.95 25.79
CA MET A 220 18.12 -8.66 24.56
C MET A 220 16.96 -8.54 23.57
N HIS A 221 17.26 -8.10 22.35
CA HIS A 221 16.29 -7.94 21.28
C HIS A 221 16.73 -8.76 20.08
N ASN A 222 15.79 -9.48 19.46
CA ASN A 222 16.05 -10.18 18.22
C ASN A 222 15.45 -9.37 17.07
N VAL A 223 16.29 -8.98 16.13
CA VAL A 223 15.92 -8.22 14.93
C VAL A 223 16.09 -9.14 13.72
N ARG A 224 15.06 -9.21 12.88
CA ARG A 224 15.08 -9.95 11.63
C ARG A 224 14.91 -8.98 10.47
N LEU A 225 15.90 -8.93 9.58
CA LEU A 225 15.84 -8.17 8.35
C LEU A 225 15.44 -9.09 7.21
N LEU A 226 14.42 -8.69 6.45
CA LEU A 226 13.94 -9.37 5.26
C LEU A 226 14.03 -8.40 4.08
N THR A 227 14.75 -8.77 3.02
CA THR A 227 14.68 -8.05 1.75
C THR A 227 13.74 -8.75 0.78
N ALA A 228 12.95 -7.97 0.04
CA ALA A 228 12.13 -8.43 -1.05
C ALA A 228 12.45 -7.62 -2.31
N LYS A 229 12.43 -8.28 -3.47
CA LYS A 229 12.68 -7.61 -4.77
C LYS A 229 11.51 -6.72 -5.19
N SER A 230 10.30 -7.11 -4.82
CA SER A 230 9.07 -6.38 -5.14
C SER A 230 8.13 -6.38 -3.93
N MET A 231 7.68 -5.18 -3.57
CA MET A 231 6.70 -4.96 -2.50
C MET A 231 5.33 -5.52 -2.85
N VAL A 232 5.02 -5.60 -4.14
CA VAL A 232 3.79 -6.20 -4.63
C VAL A 232 3.71 -7.66 -4.21
N ASP A 233 4.84 -8.36 -4.15
CA ASP A 233 4.85 -9.79 -3.85
C ASP A 233 4.55 -10.05 -2.36
N LEU A 234 4.99 -9.13 -1.48
CA LEU A 234 4.69 -9.16 -0.05
C LEU A 234 3.24 -8.72 0.26
N CYS A 235 2.74 -7.73 -0.48
CA CYS A 235 1.45 -7.11 -0.21
C CYS A 235 0.29 -7.70 -1.03
N THR A 236 0.57 -8.51 -2.07
CA THR A 236 -0.48 -9.14 -2.86
C THR A 236 -1.23 -10.13 -1.97
N PRO A 237 -2.54 -9.94 -1.75
CA PRO A 237 -3.32 -10.91 -1.01
C PRO A 237 -3.21 -12.25 -1.72
N LEU A 238 -2.67 -13.27 -1.04
CA LEU A 238 -2.70 -14.63 -1.55
C LEU A 238 -4.16 -14.97 -1.90
N LYS A 239 -4.39 -15.49 -3.11
CA LYS A 239 -5.73 -15.91 -3.53
C LYS A 239 -6.27 -16.90 -2.50
N GLY A 240 -7.32 -16.48 -1.79
CA GLY A 240 -7.88 -17.25 -0.67
C GLY A 240 -7.22 -16.92 0.67
N THR A 241 -7.26 -15.65 1.09
CA THR A 241 -6.94 -15.26 2.47
C THR A 241 -7.78 -16.11 3.42
N ASP A 242 -7.12 -16.97 4.18
CA ASP A 242 -7.79 -17.81 5.17
C ASP A 242 -7.98 -17.04 6.48
N VAL A 243 -8.95 -17.49 7.26
CA VAL A 243 -9.22 -16.94 8.60
C VAL A 243 -7.97 -17.01 9.49
N GLY A 244 -7.17 -18.07 9.36
CA GLY A 244 -5.98 -18.29 10.19
C GLY A 244 -4.88 -17.25 9.95
N SER A 245 -4.53 -16.98 8.71
CA SER A 245 -3.49 -16.01 8.35
C SER A 245 -3.93 -14.59 8.69
N LEU A 246 -5.21 -14.27 8.43
CA LEU A 246 -5.75 -12.96 8.80
C LEU A 246 -5.74 -12.76 10.32
N LEU A 247 -6.14 -13.77 11.08
CA LEU A 247 -6.08 -13.73 12.54
C LEU A 247 -4.63 -13.55 13.03
N GLN A 248 -3.68 -14.30 12.47
CA GLN A 248 -2.26 -14.19 12.83
C GLN A 248 -1.70 -12.78 12.54
N MET A 249 -2.07 -12.20 11.40
CA MET A 249 -1.71 -10.84 11.04
C MET A 249 -2.32 -9.82 12.02
N SER A 250 -3.61 -9.97 12.35
CA SER A 250 -4.31 -9.12 13.32
C SER A 250 -3.71 -9.19 14.73
N ILE A 251 -3.28 -10.37 15.19
CA ILE A 251 -2.55 -10.54 16.47
C ILE A 251 -1.21 -9.79 16.42
N SER A 252 -0.53 -9.84 15.28
CA SER A 252 0.78 -9.20 15.11
C SER A 252 0.65 -7.67 15.05
N LEU A 253 -0.42 -7.16 14.40
CA LEU A 253 -0.69 -5.74 14.23
C LEU A 253 -0.88 -5.00 15.56
N TYR A 254 -1.67 -5.60 16.46
CA TYR A 254 -1.92 -5.06 17.81
C TYR A 254 -1.00 -5.67 18.87
N GLY A 255 0.00 -6.46 18.43
CA GLY A 255 1.00 -7.04 19.30
C GLY A 255 1.96 -5.98 19.84
N ARG A 256 2.73 -6.35 20.86
CA ARG A 256 3.85 -5.52 21.35
C ARG A 256 5.13 -5.68 20.52
N GLN A 257 5.04 -6.36 19.38
CA GLN A 257 6.16 -6.60 18.48
C GLN A 257 6.28 -5.42 17.53
N LEU A 258 7.45 -4.80 17.47
CA LEU A 258 7.72 -3.75 16.50
C LEU A 258 8.05 -4.40 15.16
N SER A 259 7.18 -4.21 14.18
CA SER A 259 7.46 -4.52 12.78
C SER A 259 7.53 -3.21 12.01
N ALA A 260 8.60 -3.03 11.24
CA ALA A 260 8.76 -1.86 10.38
C ALA A 260 9.01 -2.31 8.95
N LEU A 261 8.45 -1.55 8.02
CA LEU A 261 8.65 -1.74 6.60
C LEU A 261 9.39 -0.53 6.04
N ILE A 262 10.54 -0.77 5.42
CA ILE A 262 11.38 0.27 4.82
C ILE A 262 11.30 0.12 3.31
N MET A 263 10.71 1.12 2.65
CA MET A 263 10.67 1.19 1.19
C MET A 263 11.58 2.33 0.73
N LEU A 264 12.62 1.98 -0.03
CA LEU A 264 13.49 2.97 -0.66
C LEU A 264 12.83 3.47 -1.94
N VAL A 265 12.47 4.76 -1.96
CA VAL A 265 11.87 5.42 -3.11
C VAL A 265 12.90 6.36 -3.73
N SER A 266 13.07 6.29 -5.06
CA SER A 266 14.04 7.13 -5.80
C SER A 266 13.59 8.59 -5.95
N ARG A 267 12.35 8.92 -5.56
CA ARG A 267 11.67 10.21 -5.74
C ARG A 267 10.77 10.52 -4.53
N ASP A 268 9.90 11.51 -4.68
CA ASP A 268 8.80 11.85 -3.77
C ASP A 268 8.01 10.59 -3.33
N PRO A 269 7.82 10.34 -2.03
CA PRO A 269 6.97 9.27 -1.51
C PRO A 269 5.56 9.26 -2.13
N LEU A 270 5.00 10.43 -2.45
CA LEU A 270 3.67 10.58 -3.08
C LEU A 270 3.65 10.18 -4.56
N TYR A 271 4.80 9.89 -5.17
CA TYR A 271 4.89 9.36 -6.54
C TYR A 271 4.05 8.08 -6.71
N HIS A 272 4.04 7.23 -5.68
CA HIS A 272 3.30 5.98 -5.73
C HIS A 272 1.79 6.17 -5.85
N CYS A 273 1.24 7.17 -5.14
CA CYS A 273 -0.17 7.53 -5.17
C CYS A 273 -0.54 8.31 -6.43
N SER A 274 0.27 9.29 -6.82
CA SER A 274 -0.01 10.15 -7.98
C SER A 274 0.09 9.42 -9.33
N ASN A 275 1.01 8.47 -9.47
CA ASN A 275 1.23 7.75 -10.72
C ASN A 275 0.55 6.37 -10.74
N GLY A 276 -0.30 6.07 -9.76
CA GLY A 276 -1.05 4.80 -9.68
C GLY A 276 -0.15 3.57 -9.75
N SER A 277 0.98 3.59 -9.03
CA SER A 277 1.96 2.51 -9.06
C SER A 277 1.33 1.17 -8.67
N ARG A 278 1.93 0.04 -9.10
CA ARG A 278 1.42 -1.29 -8.75
C ARG A 278 1.28 -1.49 -7.23
N PHE A 279 2.18 -0.90 -6.45
CA PHE A 279 2.09 -0.88 -4.99
C PHE A 279 0.83 -0.17 -4.49
N ALA A 280 0.58 1.08 -4.93
CA ALA A 280 -0.63 1.81 -4.55
C ALA A 280 -1.91 1.09 -4.98
N GLN A 281 -1.91 0.46 -6.16
CA GLN A 281 -3.04 -0.35 -6.62
C GLN A 281 -3.33 -1.55 -5.72
N VAL A 282 -2.30 -2.15 -5.12
CA VAL A 282 -2.47 -3.29 -4.19
C VAL A 282 -3.01 -2.81 -2.86
N CYS A 283 -2.51 -1.68 -2.33
CA CYS A 283 -3.04 -1.08 -1.11
C CYS A 283 -4.52 -0.72 -1.25
N GLU A 284 -4.91 -0.11 -2.38
CA GLU A 284 -6.31 0.25 -2.67
C GLU A 284 -7.26 -0.94 -2.78
N GLN A 285 -6.76 -2.15 -3.10
CA GLN A 285 -7.61 -3.34 -3.23
C GLN A 285 -8.09 -3.89 -1.88
N THR A 286 -7.51 -3.43 -0.78
CA THR A 286 -7.86 -3.86 0.57
C THR A 286 -8.53 -2.74 1.34
N THR A 287 -9.39 -3.11 2.27
CA THR A 287 -10.07 -2.14 3.14
C THR A 287 -9.18 -1.84 4.32
N GLU A 288 -8.66 -0.61 4.37
CA GLU A 288 -7.87 -0.14 5.50
C GLU A 288 -8.80 0.12 6.71
N LEU A 289 -9.16 -0.95 7.42
CA LEU A 289 -10.03 -0.88 8.61
C LEU A 289 -9.30 -0.34 9.85
N HIS A 290 -7.98 -0.49 9.88
CA HIS A 290 -7.15 -0.22 11.05
C HIS A 290 -6.39 1.11 10.98
N PHE A 291 -6.15 1.62 9.77
CA PHE A 291 -5.38 2.83 9.52
C PHE A 291 -6.09 3.74 8.51
N ASP A 292 -5.61 4.98 8.42
CA ASP A 292 -6.03 5.91 7.37
C ASP A 292 -5.47 5.47 6.01
N PRO A 293 -6.13 5.75 4.89
CA PRO A 293 -5.63 5.42 3.56
C PRO A 293 -4.17 5.86 3.30
N LEU A 294 -3.41 5.06 2.56
CA LEU A 294 -2.01 5.34 2.17
C LEU A 294 -1.71 6.81 1.78
N PRO A 295 -2.52 7.52 0.96
CA PRO A 295 -2.23 8.92 0.62
C PRO A 295 -2.23 9.87 1.83
N ILE A 296 -3.11 9.63 2.81
CA ILE A 296 -3.19 10.42 4.04
C ILE A 296 -1.98 10.13 4.92
N GLN A 297 -1.64 8.85 5.10
CA GLN A 297 -0.45 8.46 5.87
C GLN A 297 0.83 9.09 5.32
N LEU A 298 1.03 9.03 3.99
CA LEU A 298 2.21 9.61 3.35
C LEU A 298 2.24 11.13 3.44
N LYS A 299 1.07 11.80 3.34
CA LYS A 299 0.99 13.25 3.49
C LYS A 299 1.44 13.70 4.89
N THR A 300 1.00 13.00 5.94
CA THR A 300 1.44 13.28 7.31
C THR A 300 2.95 13.18 7.46
N VAL A 301 3.60 12.20 6.82
CA VAL A 301 5.06 12.02 6.85
C VAL A 301 5.80 13.13 6.08
N VAL A 302 5.22 13.63 4.99
CA VAL A 302 5.81 14.74 4.22
C VAL A 302 5.66 16.08 4.96
N ASP A 303 4.56 16.26 5.68
CA ASP A 303 4.25 17.47 6.45
C ASP A 303 4.92 17.49 7.84
N SER A 304 5.52 16.36 8.28
CA SER A 304 6.29 16.21 9.53
C SER A 304 7.77 16.57 9.37
#